data_AF-A1UMN9-F1
#
_entry.id   AF-A1UMN9-F1
#
_cell.length_a   1.000
_cell.length_b   1.000
_cell.length_c   1.000
_cell.angle_alpha   90.00
_cell.angle_beta   90.00
_cell.angle_gamma   90.00
#
_symmetry.space_group_name_H-M   'P 1'
#
loop_
_entity.id
_entity.type
_entity.pdbx_description
1 polymer ?
#
loop_
_entity_poly.entity_id
_entity_poly.type
_entity_poly.pdbx_seq_one_letter_code
_entity_poly.pdbx_strand_id
1 'polypeptide(L)' 'MLAVGPPPPDKLSAMSQPTQWEYATVPLLTHATKQILDQWGADGWELVAVLPGPTGEQHVAYLKRPK' A
#
# COMPACT_ATOMS: atom_id res chain seq x y z
N MET A 1 -41.42 24.78 -28.30
CA MET A 1 -40.45 23.79 -28.81
C MET A 1 -39.06 24.36 -28.60
N LEU A 2 -38.40 24.06 -27.47
CA LEU A 2 -37.04 24.54 -27.19
C LEU A 2 -36.09 23.35 -27.20
N ALA A 3 -35.17 23.36 -28.15
CA ALA A 3 -34.12 22.35 -28.30
C ALA A 3 -33.07 22.53 -27.20
N VAL A 4 -32.93 21.53 -26.33
CA VAL A 4 -31.83 21.43 -25.37
C VAL A 4 -30.58 20.97 -26.13
N GLY A 5 -29.52 21.77 -26.09
CA GLY A 5 -28.24 21.43 -26.70
C GLY A 5 -27.54 20.25 -26.00
N PRO A 6 -26.56 19.59 -26.64
CA PRO A 6 -25.86 18.46 -26.07
C PRO A 6 -25.08 18.87 -24.79
N PRO A 7 -25.02 18.00 -23.76
CA PRO A 7 -24.30 18.32 -22.52
C PRO A 7 -22.79 18.43 -22.77
N PRO A 8 -22.07 19.26 -22.00
CA PRO A 8 -20.62 19.40 -22.10
C PRO A 8 -19.91 18.10 -21.63
N PRO A 9 -18.72 17.77 -22.16
CA PRO A 9 -17.98 16.59 -21.72
C PRO A 9 -17.52 16.74 -20.27
N ASP A 10 -17.89 15.79 -19.43
CA ASP A 10 -17.48 15.70 -18.03
C ASP A 10 -15.96 15.56 -17.92
N LYS A 11 -15.31 16.53 -17.27
CA LYS A 11 -13.86 16.56 -17.02
C LYS A 11 -13.35 15.44 -16.10
N LEU A 12 -14.21 14.50 -15.69
CA LEU A 12 -13.92 13.45 -14.73
C LEU A 12 -13.22 12.24 -15.35
N SER A 13 -13.27 12.09 -16.68
CA SER A 13 -12.68 10.95 -17.40
C SER A 13 -11.13 10.93 -17.42
N ALA A 14 -10.48 12.00 -16.95
CA ALA A 14 -9.02 12.13 -16.93
C ALA A 14 -8.40 12.01 -15.52
N MET A 15 -9.17 11.62 -14.50
CA MET A 15 -8.60 11.36 -13.18
C MET A 15 -8.00 9.96 -13.17
N SER A 16 -6.67 9.90 -13.04
CA SER A 16 -5.82 8.71 -12.92
C SER A 16 -6.54 7.48 -12.40
N GLN A 17 -6.38 6.36 -13.13
CA GLN A 17 -6.67 5.03 -12.61
C GLN A 17 -6.22 4.94 -11.14
N PRO A 18 -7.11 4.56 -10.20
CA PRO A 18 -6.76 4.55 -8.78
C PRO A 18 -5.56 3.63 -8.59
N THR A 19 -4.45 4.16 -8.06
CA THR A 19 -3.30 3.34 -7.69
C THR A 19 -3.75 2.31 -6.67
N GLN A 20 -3.84 1.06 -7.10
CA GLN A 20 -4.17 -0.04 -6.22
C GLN A 20 -2.93 -0.41 -5.42
N TRP A 21 -3.08 -0.54 -4.10
CA TRP A 21 -1.99 -0.90 -3.19
C TRP A 21 -2.24 -2.30 -2.65
N GLU A 22 -1.19 -3.10 -2.60
CA GLU A 22 -1.15 -4.38 -1.89
C GLU A 22 -0.49 -4.16 -0.53
N TYR A 23 -1.06 -4.76 0.52
CA TYR A 23 -0.54 -4.67 1.89
C TYR A 23 -0.17 -6.07 2.40
N ALA A 24 0.99 -6.17 3.03
CA ALA A 24 1.47 -7.38 3.68
C ALA A 24 1.79 -7.12 5.15
N THR A 25 1.53 -8.11 5.99
CA THR A 25 1.94 -8.13 7.39
C THR A 25 2.88 -9.29 7.61
N VAL A 26 4.06 -9.00 8.17
CA VAL A 26 5.11 -10.02 8.32
C VAL A 26 5.63 -10.01 9.76
N PRO A 27 5.71 -11.18 10.42
CA PRO A 27 6.31 -11.28 11.73
C PRO A 27 7.83 -11.13 11.60
N LEU A 28 8.39 -10.27 12.43
CA LEU A 28 9.82 -10.05 12.56
C LEU A 28 10.34 -10.88 13.72
N LEU A 29 11.36 -11.69 13.45
CA LEU A 29 12.11 -12.39 14.48
C LEU A 29 13.18 -11.46 15.04
N THR A 30 13.25 -11.32 16.37
CA THR A 30 14.17 -10.38 17.08
C THR A 30 15.63 -10.50 16.67
N HIS A 31 16.09 -11.69 16.28
CA HIS A 31 17.47 -11.93 15.84
C HIS A 31 17.68 -11.84 14.31
N ALA A 32 16.62 -11.64 13.53
CA ALA A 32 16.65 -11.64 12.07
C ALA A 32 15.87 -10.47 11.43
N THR A 33 15.43 -9.48 12.22
CA THR A 33 14.62 -8.34 11.74
C THR A 33 15.20 -7.68 10.50
N LYS A 34 16.50 -7.36 10.50
CA LYS A 34 17.16 -6.73 9.34
C LYS A 34 17.05 -7.61 8.10
N GLN A 35 17.39 -8.90 8.22
CA GLN A 35 17.38 -9.83 7.08
C GLN A 35 15.99 -9.94 6.46
N ILE A 36 14.95 -10.03 7.29
CA ILE A 36 13.56 -10.08 6.83
C ILE A 36 13.21 -8.80 6.07
N LEU A 37 13.44 -7.62 6.67
CA LEU A 37 13.12 -6.35 6.02
C LEU A 37 13.89 -6.12 4.72
N ASP A 38 15.16 -6.53 4.67
CA ASP A 38 16.01 -6.44 3.47
C ASP A 38 15.44 -7.30 2.33
N GLN A 39 15.04 -8.54 2.63
CA GLN A 39 14.42 -9.44 1.67
C GLN A 39 13.10 -8.89 1.09
N TRP A 40 12.22 -8.35 1.94
CA TRP A 40 10.97 -7.73 1.48
C TRP A 40 11.21 -6.43 0.70
N GLY A 41 12.18 -5.63 1.13
CA GLY A 41 12.61 -4.43 0.40
C GLY A 41 13.14 -4.78 -0.99
N ALA A 42 13.91 -5.86 -1.12
CA ALA A 42 14.40 -6.37 -2.40
C ALA A 42 13.27 -6.89 -3.30
N ASP A 43 12.19 -7.42 -2.72
CA ASP A 43 10.96 -7.83 -3.43
C ASP A 43 10.10 -6.62 -3.86
N GLY A 44 10.51 -5.39 -3.52
CA GLY A 44 9.86 -4.15 -3.92
C GLY A 44 8.78 -3.67 -2.93
N TRP A 45 8.76 -4.22 -1.72
CA TRP A 45 7.85 -3.77 -0.68
C TRP A 45 8.42 -2.58 0.07
N GLU A 46 7.58 -1.57 0.31
CA GLU A 46 7.90 -0.41 1.12
C GLU A 46 7.43 -0.64 2.56
N LEU A 47 8.37 -0.56 3.52
CA LEU A 47 8.06 -0.62 4.95
C LEU A 47 7.30 0.63 5.37
N VAL A 48 6.10 0.44 5.95
CA VAL A 48 5.25 1.52 6.45
C VAL A 48 5.45 1.74 7.95
N ALA A 49 5.38 0.66 8.73
CA ALA A 49 5.48 0.72 10.18
C ALA A 49 5.91 -0.62 10.76
N VAL A 50 6.53 -0.57 11.94
CA VAL A 50 6.82 -1.75 12.77
C VAL A 50 6.10 -1.57 14.08
N LEU A 51 5.21 -2.49 14.43
CA LEU A 51 4.46 -2.46 15.69
C LEU A 51 4.93 -3.60 16.61
N PRO A 52 5.11 -3.34 17.92
CA PRO A 52 5.31 -4.39 18.88
C PRO A 52 4.02 -5.19 19.07
N GLY A 53 4.14 -6.51 19.17
CA GLY A 53 3.05 -7.40 19.55
C GLY A 53 2.63 -7.20 21.01
N PRO A 54 1.49 -7.79 21.42
CA PRO A 54 0.93 -7.60 22.77
C PRO A 54 1.89 -8.02 23.90
N THR A 55 2.80 -8.95 23.63
CA THR A 55 3.83 -9.44 24.56
C THR A 55 5.18 -8.71 24.42
N GLY A 56 5.35 -7.82 23.45
CA GLY A 56 6.60 -7.06 23.21
C GLY A 56 7.76 -7.84 22.58
N GLU A 57 7.75 -9.17 22.67
CA GLU A 57 8.81 -10.03 22.12
C GLU A 57 8.75 -10.19 20.59
N GLN A 58 7.55 -10.11 20.03
CA GLN A 58 7.31 -10.27 18.59
C GLN A 58 7.04 -8.91 17.98
N HIS A 59 7.72 -8.57 16.89
CA HIS A 59 7.44 -7.36 16.13
C HIS A 59 6.72 -7.72 14.84
N VAL A 60 5.81 -6.86 14.38
CA VAL A 60 5.11 -7.04 13.11
C VAL A 60 5.43 -5.85 12.22
N ALA A 61 5.93 -6.12 11.02
CA ALA A 61 6.10 -5.10 9.99
C ALA A 61 4.88 -5.05 9.07
N TYR A 62 4.42 -3.84 8.81
CA TYR A 62 3.42 -3.51 7.80
C TYR A 62 4.13 -3.01 6.57
N LEU A 63 3.88 -3.63 5.43
CA LEU A 63 4.46 -3.26 4.16
C LEU A 63 3.37 -2.98 3.14
N LYS A 64 3.68 -2.12 2.19
CA LYS A 64 2.83 -1.83 1.04
C LYS A 64 3.63 -1.92 -0.25
N ARG A 65 2.97 -2.24 -1.35
CA ARG A 65 3.53 -2.10 -2.70
C ARG A 65 2.45 -1.66 -3.69
N PRO A 66 2.80 -0.93 -4.76
CA PRO A 66 1.86 -0.68 -5.85
C PRO A 66 1.57 -2.00 -6.58
N LYS A 67 0.31 -2.20 -6.97
CA LYS A 67 -0.11 -3.34 -7.79
C LYS A 67 0.27 -3.15 -9.26
#